data_AF-R5PKY0-F1
#
_entry.id   AF-R5PKY0-F1
#
_cell.length_a   1.000
_cell.length_b   1.000
_cell.length_c   1.000
_cell.angle_alpha   90.00
_cell.angle_beta   90.00
_cell.angle_gamma   90.00
#
_symmetry.space_group_name_H-M   'P 1'
#
loop_
_entity.id
_entity.type
_entity.pdbx_description
1 polymer ?
#
loop_
_entity_poly.entity_id
_entity_poly.type
_entity_poly.pdbx_seq_one_letter_code
_entity_poly.pdbx_strand_id
1 'polypeptide(L)'
;MHNHQISITMKKQSNNLLQHLLYTCLGILLIYACQNDPKLTNDDNYQQELLSRADYDSESFITEWTVPKDSLVTFTLDTNRQYNCIIDWGDNSDLTMIFHKSDYYRAQHKYAATATYRIKILGIFPQLNIQENCKPYLYQIIQWGNVSFQTLALAFFKCENLYSIAAGIPNLESYSSTFSHCTGLMTLPDGLFSNCTKSKSFPMTFSNCTNLKSLPPRLFKDCYNAENFAVTFQNTGLISLPQGLFENCSKVTNFTFTFGNCKNLTTLPADLFSYSPNVTSFMRTFSSCNNLYTIPISLFDNCKNVTNFSYTFSGCSSLTGTTPTTGNLKLWDRAGQPGYPPTINGTKCFGGCLNITDNIPADWQ
;
A
#
# COMPACT_ATOMS: atom_id res chain seq x y z
N MET A 1 28.95 45.75 15.61
CA MET A 1 28.23 44.70 16.36
C MET A 1 27.35 43.83 15.46
N HIS A 2 26.65 44.38 14.46
CA HIS A 2 25.76 43.61 13.56
C HIS A 2 26.47 42.51 12.73
N ASN A 3 27.65 42.79 12.15
CA ASN A 3 28.42 41.79 11.39
C ASN A 3 29.02 40.66 12.23
N HIS A 4 29.19 40.86 13.55
CA HIS A 4 29.73 39.84 14.45
C HIS A 4 28.64 38.83 14.86
N GLN A 5 27.40 39.29 15.06
CA GLN A 5 26.25 38.41 15.29
C GLN A 5 25.91 37.55 14.07
N ILE A 6 25.99 38.07 12.85
CA ILE A 6 25.73 37.29 11.62
C ILE A 6 26.77 36.16 11.44
N SER A 7 28.05 36.42 11.72
CA SER A 7 29.12 35.41 11.63
C SER A 7 28.99 34.32 12.70
N ILE A 8 28.54 34.66 13.91
CA ILE A 8 28.28 33.69 14.99
C ILE A 8 27.05 32.84 14.67
N THR A 9 25.98 33.42 14.12
CA THR A 9 24.76 32.70 13.72
C THR A 9 25.00 31.76 12.54
N MET A 10 25.81 32.16 11.54
CA MET A 10 26.21 31.27 10.44
C MET A 10 27.14 30.14 10.91
N LYS A 11 28.07 30.38 11.85
CA LYS A 11 28.89 29.31 12.47
C LYS A 11 28.06 28.35 13.32
N LYS A 12 27.00 28.83 13.98
CA LYS A 12 26.10 27.98 14.78
C LYS A 12 25.19 27.12 13.89
N GLN A 13 24.72 27.66 12.77
CA GLN A 13 23.97 26.89 11.75
C GLN A 13 24.87 25.91 10.99
N SER A 14 26.12 26.26 10.65
CA SER A 14 27.04 25.33 9.99
C SER A 14 27.51 24.22 10.94
N ASN A 15 27.71 24.53 12.23
CA ASN A 15 28.03 23.51 13.24
C ASN A 15 26.85 22.57 13.49
N ASN A 16 25.60 23.05 13.50
CA ASN A 16 24.43 22.18 13.59
C ASN A 16 24.26 21.29 12.34
N LEU A 17 24.54 21.79 11.12
CA LEU A 17 24.49 20.97 9.91
C LEU A 17 25.62 19.92 9.86
N LEU A 18 26.86 20.31 10.21
CA LEU A 18 27.99 19.37 10.30
C LEU A 18 27.76 18.31 11.38
N GLN A 19 27.22 18.71 12.53
CA GLN A 19 26.93 17.81 13.64
C GLN A 19 25.78 16.84 13.29
N HIS A 20 24.76 17.30 12.55
CA HIS A 20 23.68 16.44 12.05
C HIS A 20 24.15 15.44 10.97
N LEU A 21 25.08 15.86 10.10
CA LEU A 21 25.75 14.98 9.12
C LEU A 21 26.70 13.98 9.80
N LEU A 22 27.36 14.37 10.90
CA LEU A 22 28.23 13.49 11.67
C LEU A 22 27.46 12.38 12.40
N TYR A 23 26.26 12.66 12.92
CA TYR A 23 25.45 11.68 13.66
C TYR A 23 24.69 10.68 12.76
N THR A 24 24.19 11.13 11.60
CA THR A 24 23.60 10.23 10.59
C THR A 24 24.66 9.36 9.93
N CYS A 25 25.85 9.93 9.65
CA CYS A 25 26.97 9.13 9.15
C CYS A 25 27.47 8.10 10.18
N LEU A 26 27.41 8.35 11.51
CA LEU A 26 27.92 7.41 12.53
C LEU A 26 27.03 6.18 12.77
N GLY A 27 25.70 6.33 12.80
CA GLY A 27 24.77 5.20 12.92
C GLY A 27 24.81 4.30 11.68
N ILE A 28 24.93 4.92 10.50
CA ILE A 28 25.19 4.21 9.24
C ILE A 28 26.59 3.60 9.25
N LEU A 29 27.62 4.29 9.77
CA LEU A 29 28.97 3.75 9.94
C LEU A 29 29.02 2.57 10.92
N LEU A 30 28.14 2.48 11.91
CA LEU A 30 28.06 1.33 12.82
C LEU A 30 27.43 0.12 12.15
N ILE A 31 26.34 0.35 11.40
CA ILE A 31 25.72 -0.66 10.52
C ILE A 31 26.71 -1.14 9.43
N TYR A 32 27.56 -0.25 8.89
CA TYR A 32 28.62 -0.56 7.91
C TYR A 32 29.91 -1.12 8.53
N ALA A 33 30.31 -0.71 9.73
CA ALA A 33 31.52 -1.18 10.42
C ALA A 33 31.35 -2.60 10.94
N CYS A 34 30.14 -2.98 11.36
CA CYS A 34 29.80 -4.38 11.64
C CYS A 34 29.93 -5.30 10.40
N GLN A 35 30.01 -4.76 9.17
CA GLN A 35 30.23 -5.55 7.97
C GLN A 35 31.71 -5.90 7.73
N ASN A 36 32.68 -5.18 8.33
CA ASN A 36 34.08 -5.24 7.92
C ASN A 36 35.14 -5.35 9.04
N ASP A 37 34.80 -5.34 10.34
CA ASP A 37 35.81 -5.49 11.40
C ASP A 37 35.32 -6.30 12.63
N PRO A 38 35.84 -7.52 12.88
CA PRO A 38 35.46 -8.34 14.03
C PRO A 38 35.92 -7.80 15.40
N LYS A 39 36.65 -6.68 15.47
CA LYS A 39 37.18 -6.10 16.72
C LYS A 39 36.36 -4.97 17.35
N LEU A 40 35.26 -4.52 16.75
CA LEU A 40 34.34 -3.51 17.33
C LEU A 40 33.23 -4.11 18.22
N THR A 41 33.38 -5.38 18.60
CA THR A 41 32.31 -6.27 19.09
C THR A 41 32.02 -6.23 20.60
N ASN A 42 32.70 -5.43 21.42
CA ASN A 42 32.72 -5.67 22.87
C ASN A 42 32.49 -4.46 23.80
N ASP A 43 31.85 -3.37 23.36
CA ASP A 43 31.43 -2.32 24.30
C ASP A 43 30.00 -1.83 24.03
N ASP A 44 29.04 -2.55 24.61
CA ASP A 44 27.59 -2.30 24.51
C ASP A 44 27.19 -0.91 25.06
N ASN A 45 27.94 -0.34 26.01
CA ASN A 45 27.60 0.93 26.64
C ASN A 45 27.82 2.13 25.70
N TYR A 46 28.84 2.09 24.85
CA TYR A 46 29.15 3.18 23.92
C TYR A 46 28.15 3.25 22.75
N GLN A 47 27.65 2.08 22.30
CA GLN A 47 26.58 1.98 21.30
C GLN A 47 25.26 2.57 21.81
N GLN A 48 24.90 2.27 23.06
CA GLN A 48 23.70 2.80 23.69
C GLN A 48 23.78 4.32 23.97
N GLU A 49 24.95 4.86 24.32
CA GLU A 49 25.14 6.31 24.53
C GLU A 49 25.09 7.12 23.22
N LEU A 50 25.48 6.52 22.09
CA LEU A 50 25.43 7.16 20.76
C LEU A 50 24.02 7.18 20.16
N LEU A 51 23.22 6.13 20.36
CA LEU A 51 21.82 6.07 19.92
C LEU A 51 20.90 6.94 20.79
N SER A 52 21.20 7.09 22.08
CA SER A 52 20.43 7.96 22.99
C SER A 52 20.59 9.47 22.72
N ARG A 53 21.51 9.88 21.82
CA ARG A 53 21.82 11.30 21.54
C ARG A 53 21.64 11.74 20.07
N ALA A 54 21.35 10.82 19.16
CA ALA A 54 21.07 11.12 17.75
C ALA A 54 19.58 10.95 17.47
N ASP A 55 18.91 11.98 16.96
CA ASP A 55 17.54 11.86 16.46
C ASP A 55 17.54 11.01 15.19
N TYR A 56 17.19 9.72 15.31
CA TYR A 56 17.08 8.75 14.22
C TYR A 56 15.63 8.60 13.72
N ASP A 57 14.72 9.47 14.13
CA ASP A 57 13.31 9.37 13.78
C ASP A 57 13.11 9.52 12.28
N SER A 58 13.88 10.40 11.61
CA SER A 58 13.75 10.62 10.16
C SER A 58 14.06 9.38 9.30
N GLU A 59 14.94 8.50 9.79
CA GLU A 59 15.34 7.28 9.06
C GLU A 59 14.52 6.05 9.48
N SER A 60 13.74 6.15 10.56
CA SER A 60 13.07 5.00 11.15
C SER A 60 11.70 4.73 10.54
N PHE A 61 11.35 3.44 10.47
CA PHE A 61 9.97 3.00 10.36
C PHE A 61 9.33 3.15 11.74
N ILE A 62 8.30 3.99 11.85
CA ILE A 62 7.67 4.33 13.14
C ILE A 62 6.20 3.93 13.10
N THR A 63 5.79 3.18 14.12
CA THR A 63 4.43 2.68 14.29
C THR A 63 3.92 2.94 15.70
N GLU A 64 2.62 3.12 15.84
CA GLU A 64 1.95 3.32 17.13
C GLU A 64 1.09 2.11 17.47
N TRP A 65 1.23 1.64 18.71
CA TRP A 65 0.62 0.40 19.19
C TRP A 65 -0.09 0.64 20.52
N THR A 66 -1.33 0.19 20.66
CA THR A 66 -2.01 0.10 21.96
C THR A 66 -1.84 -1.31 22.50
N VAL A 67 -0.92 -1.47 23.45
CA VAL A 67 -0.51 -2.79 23.95
C VAL A 67 -1.09 -3.02 25.34
N PRO A 68 -1.79 -4.13 25.61
CA PRO A 68 -2.27 -4.47 26.94
C PRO A 68 -1.11 -4.81 27.89
N LYS A 69 -1.39 -4.66 29.18
CA LYS A 69 -0.45 -5.06 30.25
C LYS A 69 -0.09 -6.54 30.08
N ASP A 70 1.17 -6.87 30.33
CA ASP A 70 1.72 -8.22 30.31
C ASP A 70 1.65 -8.93 28.94
N SER A 71 1.36 -8.18 27.88
CA SER A 71 1.31 -8.69 26.52
C SER A 71 2.68 -8.64 25.84
N LEU A 72 2.90 -9.61 24.96
CA LEU A 72 4.09 -9.74 24.14
C LEU A 72 3.78 -9.21 22.73
N VAL A 73 4.59 -8.29 22.23
CA VAL A 73 4.61 -7.92 20.80
C VAL A 73 5.75 -8.67 20.14
N THR A 74 5.45 -9.40 19.05
CA THR A 74 6.42 -10.24 18.36
C THR A 74 6.38 -10.02 16.85
N PHE A 75 7.56 -9.83 16.26
CA PHE A 75 7.78 -9.87 14.82
C PHE A 75 8.46 -11.20 14.45
N THR A 76 7.78 -12.01 13.63
CA THR A 76 8.33 -13.29 13.17
C THR A 76 9.36 -13.05 12.06
N LEU A 77 10.63 -13.33 12.31
CA LEU A 77 11.68 -13.16 11.30
C LEU A 77 11.78 -14.40 10.40
N ASP A 78 11.79 -14.18 9.08
CA ASP A 78 12.17 -15.21 8.11
C ASP A 78 13.68 -15.48 8.19
N THR A 79 14.05 -16.66 8.69
CA THR A 79 15.45 -17.03 8.91
C THR A 79 16.25 -17.17 7.60
N ASN A 80 15.62 -17.15 6.43
CA ASN A 80 16.34 -17.14 5.15
C ASN A 80 16.78 -15.73 4.71
N ARG A 81 16.36 -14.69 5.43
CA ARG A 81 16.73 -13.30 5.16
C ARG A 81 17.81 -12.82 6.11
N GLN A 82 18.56 -11.82 5.66
CA GLN A 82 19.56 -11.14 6.48
C GLN A 82 18.97 -9.88 7.10
N TYR A 83 19.11 -9.78 8.42
CA TYR A 83 18.69 -8.63 9.21
C TYR A 83 19.94 -7.94 9.73
N ASN A 84 19.91 -6.61 9.76
CA ASN A 84 20.90 -5.78 10.42
C ASN A 84 20.17 -4.53 10.89
N CYS A 85 19.50 -4.64 12.04
CA CYS A 85 18.52 -3.66 12.46
C CYS A 85 18.49 -3.47 13.97
N ILE A 86 17.91 -2.35 14.35
CA ILE A 86 17.66 -1.94 15.74
C ILE A 86 16.15 -1.73 15.88
N ILE A 87 15.59 -2.22 16.98
CA ILE A 87 14.20 -2.01 17.36
C ILE A 87 14.17 -1.28 18.70
N ASP A 88 13.54 -0.11 18.71
CA ASP A 88 13.16 0.63 19.90
C ASP A 88 11.68 0.35 20.17
N TRP A 89 11.38 -0.18 21.36
CA TRP A 89 10.03 -0.59 21.74
C TRP A 89 9.20 0.56 22.32
N GLY A 90 9.79 1.73 22.53
CA GLY A 90 9.06 2.95 22.89
C GLY A 90 8.58 3.02 24.36
N ASP A 91 9.08 2.14 25.24
CA ASP A 91 8.79 2.14 26.68
C ASP A 91 10.01 2.49 27.56
N ASN A 92 11.09 2.97 26.93
CA ASN A 92 12.41 3.21 27.53
C ASN A 92 13.17 1.94 27.97
N SER A 93 12.76 0.75 27.51
CA SER A 93 13.60 -0.44 27.63
C SER A 93 14.86 -0.35 26.77
N ASP A 94 15.79 -1.27 27.00
CA ASP A 94 16.95 -1.43 26.12
C ASP A 94 16.52 -1.70 24.67
N LEU A 95 17.32 -1.17 23.74
CA LEU A 95 17.15 -1.41 22.31
C LEU A 95 17.40 -2.88 21.97
N THR A 96 16.58 -3.43 21.08
CA THR A 96 16.78 -4.76 20.54
C THR A 96 17.61 -4.69 19.27
N MET A 97 18.81 -5.26 19.33
CA MET A 97 19.72 -5.41 18.18
C MET A 97 19.58 -6.80 17.56
N ILE A 98 19.51 -6.87 16.22
CA ILE A 98 19.44 -8.09 15.42
C ILE A 98 20.45 -7.97 14.29
N PHE A 99 21.59 -8.65 14.42
CA PHE A 99 22.71 -8.56 13.47
C PHE A 99 23.07 -9.92 12.86
N HIS A 100 22.61 -11.01 13.46
CA HIS A 100 22.88 -12.36 13.01
C HIS A 100 21.60 -13.17 12.83
N LYS A 101 21.62 -14.15 11.92
CA LYS A 101 20.48 -15.06 11.70
C LYS A 101 20.05 -15.81 12.98
N SER A 102 20.98 -16.03 13.90
CA SER A 102 20.72 -16.62 15.22
C SER A 102 19.85 -15.74 16.12
N ASP A 103 19.74 -14.45 15.85
CA ASP A 103 19.04 -13.46 16.68
C ASP A 103 17.53 -13.45 16.44
N TYR A 104 16.99 -14.37 15.64
CA TYR A 104 15.59 -14.38 15.22
C TYR A 104 14.59 -14.36 16.40
N TYR A 105 14.98 -14.90 17.55
CA TYR A 105 14.15 -14.94 18.77
C TYR A 105 14.11 -13.62 19.54
N ARG A 106 14.95 -12.64 19.17
CA ARG A 106 15.06 -11.35 19.86
C ARG A 106 13.99 -10.34 19.43
N ALA A 107 13.32 -10.55 18.30
CA ALA A 107 12.30 -9.62 17.76
C ALA A 107 10.96 -9.71 18.51
N GLN A 108 11.00 -9.63 19.83
CA GLN A 108 9.84 -9.68 20.70
C GLN A 108 10.08 -8.85 21.97
N HIS A 109 9.02 -8.26 22.52
CA HIS A 109 9.10 -7.46 23.75
C HIS A 109 7.82 -7.56 24.58
N LYS A 110 7.99 -7.65 25.90
CA LYS A 110 6.88 -7.76 26.85
C LYS A 110 6.66 -6.41 27.54
N TYR A 111 5.45 -5.88 27.44
CA TYR A 111 5.10 -4.60 28.05
C TYR A 111 4.53 -4.76 29.45
N ALA A 112 5.06 -3.98 30.41
CA ALA A 112 4.69 -4.07 31.83
C ALA A 112 3.38 -3.33 32.19
N ALA A 113 2.87 -2.49 31.29
CA ALA A 113 1.67 -1.68 31.50
C ALA A 113 0.81 -1.62 30.23
N THR A 114 -0.48 -1.30 30.40
CA THR A 114 -1.33 -0.96 29.27
C THR A 114 -1.07 0.49 28.89
N ALA A 115 -0.57 0.72 27.69
CA ALA A 115 -0.35 2.08 27.18
C ALA A 115 -0.25 2.06 25.65
N THR A 116 -0.06 3.26 25.10
CA THR A 116 0.31 3.45 23.71
C THR A 116 1.83 3.60 23.62
N TYR A 117 2.43 2.84 22.72
CA TYR A 117 3.88 2.78 22.52
C TYR A 117 4.23 3.09 21.06
N ARG A 118 5.35 3.77 20.85
CA ARG A 118 5.90 4.03 19.51
C ARG A 118 7.07 3.11 19.24
N ILE A 119 6.84 2.09 18.43
CA ILE A 119 7.88 1.16 18.01
C ILE A 119 8.61 1.76 16.81
N LYS A 120 9.93 1.87 16.90
CA LYS A 120 10.80 2.35 15.82
C LYS A 120 11.73 1.23 15.36
N ILE A 121 11.85 1.06 14.04
CA ILE A 121 12.78 0.11 13.42
C ILE A 121 13.73 0.89 12.52
N LEU A 122 15.03 0.62 12.63
CA LEU A 122 16.08 1.23 11.83
C LEU A 122 16.96 0.16 11.17
N GLY A 123 17.43 0.41 9.95
CA GLY A 123 18.41 -0.44 9.25
C GLY A 123 17.79 -1.43 8.25
N ILE A 124 18.37 -2.62 8.16
CA ILE A 124 17.96 -3.68 7.23
C ILE A 124 16.94 -4.59 7.91
N PHE A 125 15.65 -4.33 7.61
CA PHE A 125 14.50 -5.11 8.06
C PHE A 125 13.71 -5.60 6.84
N PRO A 126 14.15 -6.69 6.19
CA PRO A 126 13.72 -7.05 4.84
C PRO A 126 12.25 -7.49 4.75
N GLN A 127 11.63 -7.87 5.87
CA GLN A 127 10.23 -8.25 5.95
C GLN A 127 9.69 -7.92 7.33
N LEU A 128 8.47 -7.37 7.38
CA LEU A 128 7.68 -7.28 8.60
C LEU A 128 6.61 -8.37 8.60
N ASN A 129 6.55 -9.13 9.68
CA ASN A 129 5.55 -10.18 9.90
C ASN A 129 5.08 -10.13 11.35
N ILE A 130 3.94 -9.47 11.57
CA ILE A 130 3.33 -9.30 12.89
C ILE A 130 2.58 -10.58 13.26
N GLN A 131 2.87 -11.17 14.44
CA GLN A 131 2.12 -12.35 14.90
C GLN A 131 0.63 -12.05 15.07
N GLU A 132 -0.22 -13.06 14.82
CA GLU A 132 -1.68 -12.89 14.76
C GLU A 132 -2.27 -12.24 16.01
N ASN A 133 -1.78 -12.63 17.20
CA ASN A 133 -2.20 -12.07 18.49
C ASN A 133 -1.78 -10.60 18.68
N CYS A 134 -0.77 -10.13 17.95
CA CYS A 134 -0.26 -8.76 18.04
C CYS A 134 -1.00 -7.81 17.10
N LYS A 135 -1.64 -8.30 16.04
CA LYS A 135 -2.29 -7.48 15.00
C LYS A 135 -3.35 -6.50 15.52
N PRO A 136 -4.19 -6.85 16.53
CA PRO A 136 -5.14 -5.90 17.09
C PRO A 136 -4.48 -4.74 17.84
N TYR A 137 -3.18 -4.82 18.17
CA TYR A 137 -2.49 -3.77 18.92
C TYR A 137 -1.98 -2.65 18.00
N LEU A 138 -1.72 -2.91 16.71
CA LEU A 138 -1.23 -1.89 15.78
C LEU A 138 -2.35 -0.89 15.46
N TYR A 139 -2.11 0.37 15.73
CA TYR A 139 -3.09 1.45 15.56
C TYR A 139 -2.75 2.40 14.41
N GLN A 140 -1.46 2.71 14.21
CA GLN A 140 -1.04 3.66 13.18
C GLN A 140 0.34 3.33 12.61
N ILE A 141 0.52 3.55 11.30
CA ILE A 141 1.85 3.71 10.70
C ILE A 141 2.14 5.21 10.62
N ILE A 142 3.05 5.69 11.46
CA ILE A 142 3.39 7.12 11.56
C ILE A 142 4.34 7.52 10.44
N GLN A 143 5.30 6.66 10.10
CA GLN A 143 6.32 6.95 9.10
C GLN A 143 6.95 5.67 8.54
N TRP A 144 7.34 5.69 7.26
CA TRP A 144 8.06 4.58 6.62
C TRP A 144 9.58 4.58 6.83
N GLY A 145 10.19 5.77 6.89
CA GLY A 145 11.63 5.95 7.06
C GLY A 145 12.43 5.42 5.87
N ASN A 146 13.71 5.18 6.12
CA ASN A 146 14.67 4.66 5.16
C ASN A 146 15.09 3.22 5.54
N VAL A 147 14.12 2.42 5.98
CA VAL A 147 14.33 1.01 6.33
C VAL A 147 14.40 0.18 5.05
N SER A 148 15.38 -0.72 4.97
CA SER A 148 15.58 -1.56 3.79
C SER A 148 14.62 -2.76 3.79
N PHE A 149 13.36 -2.49 3.48
CA PHE A 149 12.37 -3.53 3.20
C PHE A 149 12.64 -4.18 1.84
N GLN A 150 12.57 -5.51 1.78
CA GLN A 150 12.55 -6.27 0.54
C GLN A 150 11.12 -6.65 0.13
N THR A 151 10.22 -6.83 1.10
CA THR A 151 8.82 -7.12 0.87
C THR A 151 7.93 -6.60 2.00
N LEU A 152 6.74 -6.13 1.64
CA LEU A 152 5.64 -5.84 2.57
C LEU A 152 4.44 -6.78 2.33
N ALA A 153 4.65 -7.90 1.64
CA ALA A 153 3.60 -8.88 1.43
C ALA A 153 3.06 -9.39 2.77
N LEU A 154 1.75 -9.28 2.97
CA LEU A 154 1.03 -9.65 4.20
C LEU A 154 1.47 -8.91 5.48
N ALA A 155 2.32 -7.88 5.40
CA ALA A 155 2.94 -7.25 6.57
C ALA A 155 1.93 -6.74 7.60
N PHE A 156 0.79 -6.20 7.14
CA PHE A 156 -0.29 -5.68 7.98
C PHE A 156 -1.60 -6.44 7.76
N PHE A 157 -1.57 -7.63 7.16
CA PHE A 157 -2.76 -8.44 6.92
C PHE A 157 -3.55 -8.65 8.22
N LYS A 158 -4.84 -8.29 8.25
CA LYS A 158 -5.73 -8.34 9.43
C LYS A 158 -5.30 -7.47 10.62
N CYS A 159 -4.56 -6.38 10.41
CA CYS A 159 -4.42 -5.34 11.43
C CYS A 159 -5.73 -4.52 11.49
N GLU A 160 -6.78 -5.11 12.04
CA GLU A 160 -8.16 -4.58 12.01
C GLU A 160 -8.28 -3.22 12.73
N ASN A 161 -7.42 -2.94 13.71
CA ASN A 161 -7.39 -1.67 14.44
C ASN A 161 -6.48 -0.61 13.78
N LEU A 162 -5.80 -0.94 12.67
CA LEU A 162 -4.97 0.03 11.94
C LEU A 162 -5.86 1.12 11.36
N TYR A 163 -5.80 2.30 11.97
CA TYR A 163 -6.69 3.43 11.69
C TYR A 163 -6.12 4.37 10.63
N SER A 164 -4.81 4.56 10.59
CA SER A 164 -4.15 5.41 9.59
C SER A 164 -2.76 4.93 9.22
N ILE A 165 -2.33 5.30 8.02
CA ILE A 165 -1.01 4.99 7.47
C ILE A 165 -0.36 6.25 6.91
N ALA A 166 0.96 6.30 6.91
CA ALA A 166 1.75 7.38 6.34
C ALA A 166 1.82 7.31 4.81
N ALA A 167 1.99 8.47 4.16
CA ALA A 167 2.31 8.58 2.74
C ALA A 167 3.74 8.07 2.45
N GLY A 168 4.09 7.86 1.17
CA GLY A 168 5.45 7.52 0.78
C GLY A 168 5.91 6.13 1.21
N ILE A 169 5.09 5.11 0.94
CA ILE A 169 5.46 3.71 1.20
C ILE A 169 6.74 3.32 0.42
N PRO A 170 7.61 2.42 0.96
CA PRO A 170 8.83 2.02 0.29
C PRO A 170 8.58 1.48 -1.13
N ASN A 171 9.39 1.90 -2.10
CA ASN A 171 9.28 1.53 -3.51
C ASN A 171 9.65 0.05 -3.76
N LEU A 172 8.66 -0.84 -3.65
CA LEU A 172 8.79 -2.29 -3.80
C LEU A 172 8.13 -2.78 -5.09
N GLU A 173 8.50 -3.99 -5.56
CA GLU A 173 7.90 -4.57 -6.77
C GLU A 173 6.43 -4.98 -6.58
N SER A 174 6.02 -5.32 -5.36
CA SER A 174 4.69 -5.87 -5.05
C SER A 174 4.20 -5.45 -3.66
N TYR A 175 2.90 -5.16 -3.56
CA TYR A 175 2.18 -4.90 -2.29
C TYR A 175 1.09 -5.94 -2.05
N SER A 176 1.36 -7.20 -2.39
CA SER A 176 0.40 -8.29 -2.28
C SER A 176 -0.16 -8.39 -0.86
N SER A 177 -1.47 -8.17 -0.73
CA SER A 177 -2.21 -8.27 0.53
C SER A 177 -1.65 -7.44 1.70
N THR A 178 -0.85 -6.41 1.43
CA THR A 178 -0.13 -5.65 2.48
C THR A 178 -1.07 -5.10 3.56
N PHE A 179 -2.22 -4.56 3.19
CA PHE A 179 -3.24 -4.02 4.12
C PHE A 179 -4.58 -4.77 4.01
N SER A 180 -4.58 -6.00 3.51
CA SER A 180 -5.82 -6.77 3.37
C SER A 180 -6.42 -7.06 4.74
N HIS A 181 -7.74 -6.89 4.87
CA HIS A 181 -8.50 -6.95 6.13
C HIS A 181 -8.13 -5.88 7.17
N CYS A 182 -7.50 -4.77 6.81
CA CYS A 182 -7.36 -3.61 7.71
C CYS A 182 -8.67 -2.81 7.78
N THR A 183 -9.67 -3.35 8.50
CA THR A 183 -11.03 -2.79 8.59
C THR A 183 -11.10 -1.45 9.32
N GLY A 184 -10.06 -1.07 10.09
CA GLY A 184 -9.94 0.24 10.74
C GLY A 184 -9.65 1.39 9.77
N LEU A 185 -9.14 1.11 8.57
CA LEU A 185 -8.80 2.14 7.57
C LEU A 185 -10.08 2.74 6.97
N MET A 186 -10.23 4.06 7.13
CA MET A 186 -11.37 4.81 6.56
C MET A 186 -11.03 5.59 5.29
N THR A 187 -9.78 6.02 5.14
CA THR A 187 -9.21 6.71 3.98
C THR A 187 -7.74 6.30 3.81
N LEU A 188 -7.14 6.64 2.66
CA LEU A 188 -5.70 6.52 2.42
C LEU A 188 -5.07 7.92 2.34
N PRO A 189 -3.79 8.07 2.73
CA PRO A 189 -3.10 9.35 2.60
C PRO A 189 -2.79 9.69 1.13
N ASP A 190 -2.84 10.97 0.79
CA ASP A 190 -2.30 11.49 -0.48
C ASP A 190 -0.83 11.08 -0.61
N GLY A 191 -0.42 10.66 -1.81
CA GLY A 191 0.96 10.28 -2.07
C GLY A 191 1.41 8.97 -1.41
N LEU A 192 0.49 8.10 -0.99
CA LEU A 192 0.82 6.78 -0.44
C LEU A 192 1.84 6.03 -1.31
N PHE A 193 1.60 5.95 -2.63
CA PHE A 193 2.50 5.31 -3.58
C PHE A 193 3.37 6.31 -4.38
N SER A 194 3.67 7.49 -3.82
CA SER A 194 4.60 8.41 -4.47
C SER A 194 5.99 7.77 -4.62
N ASN A 195 6.64 8.01 -5.76
CA ASN A 195 7.93 7.42 -6.12
C ASN A 195 7.98 5.87 -6.18
N CYS A 196 6.84 5.18 -6.21
CA CYS A 196 6.74 3.72 -6.33
C CYS A 196 6.94 3.23 -7.77
N THR A 197 8.06 3.65 -8.37
CA THR A 197 8.36 3.44 -9.78
C THR A 197 8.69 2.00 -10.16
N LYS A 198 9.06 1.15 -9.20
CA LYS A 198 9.35 -0.29 -9.42
C LYS A 198 8.12 -1.16 -9.28
N SER A 199 7.02 -0.62 -8.76
CA SER A 199 5.85 -1.39 -8.38
C SER A 199 5.08 -1.91 -9.59
N LYS A 200 4.97 -3.23 -9.69
CA LYS A 200 4.30 -3.95 -10.78
C LYS A 200 2.95 -4.53 -10.35
N SER A 201 2.81 -4.90 -9.08
CA SER A 201 1.72 -5.78 -8.64
C SER A 201 1.08 -5.27 -7.34
N PHE A 202 -0.25 -5.09 -7.36
CA PHE A 202 -1.05 -4.64 -6.22
C PHE A 202 -2.18 -5.61 -5.83
N PRO A 203 -2.00 -6.96 -5.92
CA PRO A 203 -3.09 -7.87 -5.71
C PRO A 203 -3.55 -7.82 -4.26
N MET A 204 -4.87 -7.69 -4.06
CA MET A 204 -5.50 -7.70 -2.74
C MET A 204 -4.98 -6.63 -1.75
N THR A 205 -4.22 -5.62 -2.17
CA THR A 205 -3.52 -4.70 -1.26
C THR A 205 -4.43 -4.09 -0.18
N PHE A 206 -5.64 -3.69 -0.54
CA PHE A 206 -6.66 -3.14 0.37
C PHE A 206 -7.96 -3.98 0.36
N SER A 207 -7.87 -5.25 -0.04
CA SER A 207 -9.03 -6.14 -0.06
C SER A 207 -9.63 -6.28 1.35
N ASN A 208 -10.95 -6.29 1.46
CA ASN A 208 -11.68 -6.38 2.73
C ASN A 208 -11.41 -5.23 3.71
N CYS A 209 -10.91 -4.07 3.25
CA CYS A 209 -10.93 -2.83 4.05
C CYS A 209 -12.36 -2.25 4.03
N THR A 210 -13.28 -2.87 4.77
CA THR A 210 -14.73 -2.63 4.67
C THR A 210 -15.17 -1.23 5.08
N ASN A 211 -14.38 -0.51 5.88
CA ASN A 211 -14.65 0.88 6.25
C ASN A 211 -13.93 1.92 5.35
N LEU A 212 -13.15 1.49 4.36
CA LEU A 212 -12.45 2.38 3.43
C LEU A 212 -13.48 3.02 2.49
N LYS A 213 -13.84 4.28 2.74
CA LYS A 213 -14.95 4.99 2.06
C LYS A 213 -14.52 5.86 0.90
N SER A 214 -13.27 6.36 0.94
CA SER A 214 -12.71 7.26 -0.07
C SER A 214 -11.27 6.92 -0.39
N LEU A 215 -10.85 7.27 -1.61
CA LEU A 215 -9.46 7.19 -2.06
C LEU A 215 -8.97 8.60 -2.45
N PRO A 216 -7.69 8.91 -2.24
CA PRO A 216 -7.09 10.13 -2.75
C PRO A 216 -7.02 10.09 -4.30
N PRO A 217 -7.16 11.24 -4.98
CA PRO A 217 -6.97 11.30 -6.42
C PRO A 217 -5.54 10.92 -6.78
N ARG A 218 -5.35 10.37 -8.00
CA ARG A 218 -4.01 10.06 -8.52
C ARG A 218 -3.17 9.12 -7.63
N LEU A 219 -3.82 8.25 -6.84
CA LEU A 219 -3.17 7.36 -5.87
C LEU A 219 -2.01 6.54 -6.47
N PHE A 220 -2.13 6.11 -7.73
CA PHE A 220 -1.12 5.28 -8.40
C PHE A 220 -0.30 6.01 -9.49
N LYS A 221 -0.32 7.35 -9.54
CA LYS A 221 0.26 8.14 -10.65
C LYS A 221 1.75 7.89 -10.94
N ASP A 222 2.51 7.49 -9.92
CA ASP A 222 3.96 7.23 -10.03
C ASP A 222 4.27 5.74 -10.26
N CYS A 223 3.24 4.89 -10.25
CA CYS A 223 3.33 3.43 -10.48
C CYS A 223 3.23 3.11 -11.98
N TYR A 224 4.02 3.76 -12.83
CA TYR A 224 3.96 3.60 -14.30
C TYR A 224 4.39 2.20 -14.79
N ASN A 225 4.97 1.38 -13.91
CA ASN A 225 5.27 -0.03 -14.16
C ASN A 225 4.17 -1.00 -13.67
N ALA A 226 3.04 -0.51 -13.15
CA ALA A 226 1.95 -1.34 -12.68
C ALA A 226 1.35 -2.18 -13.81
N GLU A 227 1.25 -3.48 -13.60
CA GLU A 227 0.73 -4.48 -14.54
C GLU A 227 -0.57 -5.13 -14.01
N ASN A 228 -0.73 -5.21 -12.69
CA ASN A 228 -1.78 -6.01 -12.05
C ASN A 228 -2.42 -5.31 -10.83
N PHE A 229 -3.73 -5.04 -10.92
CA PHE A 229 -4.57 -4.51 -9.85
C PHE A 229 -5.67 -5.50 -9.42
N ALA A 230 -5.46 -6.80 -9.63
CA ALA A 230 -6.47 -7.79 -9.33
C ALA A 230 -6.86 -7.75 -7.84
N VAL A 231 -8.16 -7.64 -7.55
CA VAL A 231 -8.70 -7.71 -6.18
C VAL A 231 -8.25 -6.55 -5.25
N THR A 232 -7.53 -5.53 -5.75
CA THR A 232 -6.90 -4.48 -4.92
C THR A 232 -7.86 -3.81 -3.93
N PHE A 233 -9.09 -3.49 -4.35
CA PHE A 233 -10.12 -2.85 -3.52
C PHE A 233 -11.38 -3.71 -3.40
N GLN A 234 -11.27 -5.03 -3.57
CA GLN A 234 -12.41 -5.92 -3.45
C GLN A 234 -13.00 -5.85 -2.03
N ASN A 235 -14.34 -5.79 -1.92
CA ASN A 235 -15.07 -5.76 -0.67
C ASN A 235 -14.66 -4.58 0.25
N THR A 236 -14.50 -3.40 -0.35
CA THR A 236 -14.25 -2.15 0.39
C THR A 236 -15.54 -1.35 0.57
N GLY A 237 -15.50 -0.38 1.48
CA GLY A 237 -16.62 0.52 1.77
C GLY A 237 -16.79 1.69 0.80
N LEU A 238 -16.10 1.67 -0.35
CA LEU A 238 -15.98 2.80 -1.27
C LEU A 238 -17.34 3.29 -1.76
N ILE A 239 -17.56 4.60 -1.70
CA ILE A 239 -18.80 5.25 -2.13
C ILE A 239 -18.67 5.82 -3.55
N SER A 240 -17.48 6.32 -3.88
CA SER A 240 -17.10 6.87 -5.19
C SER A 240 -15.62 6.62 -5.45
N LEU A 241 -15.20 6.66 -6.72
CA LEU A 241 -13.78 6.61 -7.11
C LEU A 241 -13.31 7.99 -7.58
N PRO A 242 -12.08 8.40 -7.24
CA PRO A 242 -11.56 9.71 -7.63
C PRO A 242 -11.06 9.70 -9.08
N GLN A 243 -11.01 10.89 -9.69
CA GLN A 243 -10.37 11.10 -11.00
C GLN A 243 -8.87 10.75 -10.95
N GLY A 244 -8.34 10.32 -12.09
CA GLY A 244 -6.93 10.00 -12.27
C GLY A 244 -6.44 8.83 -11.42
N LEU A 245 -7.32 7.99 -10.85
CA LEU A 245 -6.92 6.91 -9.93
C LEU A 245 -5.80 6.03 -10.50
N PHE A 246 -5.87 5.70 -11.79
CA PHE A 246 -4.88 4.93 -12.55
C PHE A 246 -4.12 5.77 -13.60
N GLU A 247 -4.00 7.09 -13.39
CA GLU A 247 -3.21 7.97 -14.27
C GLU A 247 -1.79 7.41 -14.45
N ASN A 248 -1.28 7.45 -15.68
CA ASN A 248 0.03 6.91 -16.08
C ASN A 248 0.27 5.40 -15.90
N CYS A 249 -0.73 4.62 -15.47
CA CYS A 249 -0.63 3.16 -15.36
C CYS A 249 -0.87 2.46 -16.72
N SER A 250 -0.04 2.76 -17.72
CA SER A 250 -0.22 2.30 -19.12
C SER A 250 0.10 0.82 -19.34
N LYS A 251 0.85 0.19 -18.43
CA LYS A 251 1.23 -1.24 -18.51
C LYS A 251 0.22 -2.20 -17.89
N VAL A 252 -0.88 -1.69 -17.33
CA VAL A 252 -1.87 -2.55 -16.66
C VAL A 252 -2.52 -3.48 -17.67
N THR A 253 -2.53 -4.77 -17.34
CA THR A 253 -3.18 -5.82 -18.13
C THR A 253 -4.40 -6.40 -17.41
N ASN A 254 -4.48 -6.27 -16.08
CA ASN A 254 -5.45 -7.01 -15.27
C ASN A 254 -6.14 -6.16 -14.19
N PHE A 255 -7.46 -5.99 -14.32
CA PHE A 255 -8.36 -5.38 -13.33
C PHE A 255 -9.37 -6.38 -12.75
N THR A 256 -9.05 -7.67 -12.78
CA THR A 256 -9.94 -8.72 -12.30
C THR A 256 -10.35 -8.45 -10.85
N PHE A 257 -11.65 -8.38 -10.58
CA PHE A 257 -12.21 -8.16 -9.24
C PHE A 257 -11.77 -6.86 -8.51
N THR A 258 -11.09 -5.91 -9.17
CA THR A 258 -10.48 -4.74 -8.49
C THR A 258 -11.45 -4.00 -7.56
N PHE A 259 -12.71 -3.81 -7.97
CA PHE A 259 -13.77 -3.18 -7.18
C PHE A 259 -14.95 -4.13 -6.92
N GLY A 260 -14.75 -5.45 -7.06
CA GLY A 260 -15.83 -6.40 -6.84
C GLY A 260 -16.33 -6.33 -5.38
N ASN A 261 -17.63 -6.46 -5.18
CA ASN A 261 -18.31 -6.34 -3.89
C ASN A 261 -18.18 -4.95 -3.22
N CYS A 262 -17.84 -3.88 -3.95
CA CYS A 262 -17.95 -2.51 -3.43
C CYS A 262 -19.42 -2.08 -3.40
N LYS A 263 -20.20 -2.61 -2.46
CA LYS A 263 -21.67 -2.49 -2.43
C LYS A 263 -22.17 -1.05 -2.29
N ASN A 264 -21.36 -0.16 -1.72
CA ASN A 264 -21.68 1.26 -1.54
C ASN A 264 -21.32 2.14 -2.73
N LEU A 265 -20.64 1.60 -3.75
CA LEU A 265 -20.17 2.37 -4.89
C LEU A 265 -21.34 2.80 -5.76
N THR A 266 -21.49 4.10 -6.01
CA THR A 266 -22.68 4.67 -6.69
C THR A 266 -22.42 5.14 -8.12
N THR A 267 -21.24 5.72 -8.38
CA THR A 267 -20.84 6.26 -9.69
C THR A 267 -19.36 5.98 -9.99
N LEU A 268 -18.98 6.04 -11.27
CA LEU A 268 -17.60 5.92 -11.74
C LEU A 268 -17.15 7.22 -12.43
N PRO A 269 -15.88 7.64 -12.26
CA PRO A 269 -15.34 8.75 -13.03
C PRO A 269 -15.09 8.30 -14.48
N ALA A 270 -15.32 9.20 -15.44
CA ALA A 270 -15.24 8.88 -16.87
C ALA A 270 -13.82 8.50 -17.34
N ASP A 271 -12.79 8.96 -16.62
CA ASP A 271 -11.38 8.74 -16.93
C ASP A 271 -10.79 7.48 -16.29
N LEU A 272 -11.60 6.69 -15.57
CA LEU A 272 -11.13 5.58 -14.71
C LEU A 272 -10.15 4.63 -15.42
N PHE A 273 -10.40 4.29 -16.69
CA PHE A 273 -9.54 3.41 -17.48
C PHE A 273 -8.91 4.10 -18.71
N SER A 274 -8.97 5.43 -18.80
CA SER A 274 -8.45 6.17 -19.95
C SER A 274 -6.94 6.01 -20.17
N TYR A 275 -6.19 5.64 -19.12
CA TYR A 275 -4.74 5.46 -19.17
C TYR A 275 -4.31 3.99 -19.25
N SER A 276 -5.23 3.04 -19.49
CA SER A 276 -4.93 1.61 -19.45
C SER A 276 -5.25 0.90 -20.78
N PRO A 277 -4.51 1.22 -21.87
CA PRO A 277 -4.78 0.67 -23.21
C PRO A 277 -4.44 -0.83 -23.35
N ASN A 278 -3.60 -1.36 -22.46
CA ASN A 278 -3.10 -2.74 -22.51
C ASN A 278 -3.92 -3.75 -21.70
N VAL A 279 -5.07 -3.32 -21.14
CA VAL A 279 -5.92 -4.21 -20.34
C VAL A 279 -6.49 -5.33 -21.19
N THR A 280 -6.39 -6.55 -20.69
CA THR A 280 -6.95 -7.75 -21.32
C THR A 280 -8.17 -8.29 -20.55
N SER A 281 -8.28 -8.02 -19.25
CA SER A 281 -9.36 -8.54 -18.40
C SER A 281 -9.95 -7.50 -17.45
N PHE A 282 -11.28 -7.35 -17.54
CA PHE A 282 -12.16 -6.70 -16.56
C PHE A 282 -13.07 -7.71 -15.84
N MET A 283 -12.66 -8.98 -15.79
CA MET A 283 -13.48 -10.03 -15.18
C MET A 283 -13.90 -9.65 -13.76
N ARG A 284 -15.20 -9.56 -13.52
CA ARG A 284 -15.80 -9.22 -12.21
C ARG A 284 -15.34 -7.89 -11.59
N THR A 285 -14.76 -6.96 -12.36
CA THR A 285 -14.20 -5.70 -11.82
C THR A 285 -15.18 -4.92 -10.95
N PHE A 286 -16.46 -4.87 -11.30
CA PHE A 286 -17.52 -4.21 -10.53
C PHE A 286 -18.63 -5.19 -10.10
N SER A 287 -18.36 -6.50 -10.09
CA SER A 287 -19.39 -7.48 -9.75
C SER A 287 -19.94 -7.22 -8.34
N SER A 288 -21.26 -7.28 -8.18
CA SER A 288 -21.99 -7.04 -6.93
C SER A 288 -21.75 -5.65 -6.33
N CYS A 289 -21.55 -4.62 -7.18
CA CYS A 289 -21.68 -3.23 -6.77
C CYS A 289 -23.16 -2.82 -6.82
N ASN A 290 -23.95 -3.30 -5.85
CA ASN A 290 -25.42 -3.21 -5.88
C ASN A 290 -25.97 -1.78 -6.02
N ASN A 291 -25.27 -0.77 -5.50
CA ASN A 291 -25.70 0.64 -5.55
C ASN A 291 -25.18 1.40 -6.76
N LEU A 292 -24.38 0.77 -7.64
CA LEU A 292 -23.88 1.43 -8.84
C LEU A 292 -25.06 1.65 -9.78
N TYR A 293 -25.42 2.91 -10.03
CA TYR A 293 -26.65 3.25 -10.76
C TYR A 293 -26.42 3.77 -12.18
N THR A 294 -25.19 4.21 -12.49
CA THR A 294 -24.81 4.68 -13.81
C THR A 294 -23.36 4.31 -14.14
N ILE A 295 -23.06 4.15 -15.43
CA ILE A 295 -21.72 3.89 -15.97
C ILE A 295 -21.42 4.96 -17.02
N PRO A 296 -20.25 5.63 -16.98
CA PRO A 296 -19.84 6.51 -18.05
C PRO A 296 -19.83 5.80 -19.41
N ILE A 297 -20.44 6.41 -20.43
CA ILE A 297 -20.53 5.83 -21.77
C ILE A 297 -19.15 5.51 -22.34
N SER A 298 -18.17 6.39 -22.10
CA SER A 298 -16.79 6.31 -22.59
C SER A 298 -15.85 5.44 -21.73
N LEU A 299 -16.37 4.73 -20.72
CA LEU A 299 -15.53 4.07 -19.70
C LEU A 299 -14.44 3.15 -20.27
N PHE A 300 -14.70 2.53 -21.43
CA PHE A 300 -13.81 1.55 -22.07
C PHE A 300 -13.25 2.01 -23.43
N ASP A 301 -13.22 3.32 -23.73
CA ASP A 301 -12.80 3.85 -25.04
C ASP A 301 -11.36 3.53 -25.43
N ASN A 302 -10.45 3.56 -24.46
CA ASN A 302 -9.05 3.28 -24.69
C ASN A 302 -8.69 1.80 -24.49
N CYS A 303 -9.60 0.98 -23.97
CA CYS A 303 -9.36 -0.43 -23.62
C CYS A 303 -9.65 -1.37 -24.81
N LYS A 304 -8.93 -1.18 -25.91
CA LYS A 304 -9.17 -1.92 -27.16
C LYS A 304 -8.69 -3.38 -27.12
N ASN A 305 -7.74 -3.71 -26.24
CA ASN A 305 -7.14 -5.05 -26.14
C ASN A 305 -7.92 -6.04 -25.25
N VAL A 306 -9.09 -5.66 -24.72
CA VAL A 306 -9.84 -6.48 -23.76
C VAL A 306 -10.45 -7.70 -24.43
N THR A 307 -10.17 -8.89 -23.87
CA THR A 307 -10.76 -10.16 -24.30
C THR A 307 -11.77 -10.72 -23.29
N ASN A 308 -11.84 -10.16 -22.08
CA ASN A 308 -12.67 -10.69 -21.00
C ASN A 308 -13.42 -9.60 -20.21
N PHE A 309 -14.73 -9.53 -20.42
CA PHE A 309 -15.71 -8.75 -19.65
C PHE A 309 -16.65 -9.66 -18.82
N SER A 310 -16.30 -10.94 -18.64
CA SER A 310 -17.20 -11.87 -17.95
C SER A 310 -17.51 -11.36 -16.54
N TYR A 311 -18.80 -11.31 -16.22
CA TYR A 311 -19.33 -10.86 -14.94
C TYR A 311 -18.93 -9.44 -14.50
N THR A 312 -18.41 -8.57 -15.38
CA THR A 312 -17.86 -7.25 -15.00
C THR A 312 -18.83 -6.42 -14.15
N PHE A 313 -20.11 -6.37 -14.53
CA PHE A 313 -21.18 -5.67 -13.81
C PHE A 313 -22.23 -6.62 -13.22
N SER A 314 -21.96 -7.93 -13.17
CA SER A 314 -22.94 -8.90 -12.66
C SER A 314 -23.31 -8.59 -11.21
N GLY A 315 -24.60 -8.48 -10.92
CA GLY A 315 -25.14 -8.14 -9.60
C GLY A 315 -25.26 -6.64 -9.34
N CYS A 316 -24.97 -5.76 -10.30
CA CYS A 316 -25.20 -4.32 -10.17
C CYS A 316 -26.68 -3.99 -10.41
N SER A 317 -27.53 -4.41 -9.47
CA SER A 317 -29.00 -4.37 -9.56
C SER A 317 -29.59 -2.96 -9.72
N SER A 318 -28.86 -1.92 -9.32
CA SER A 318 -29.31 -0.52 -9.45
C SER A 318 -28.93 0.13 -10.79
N LEU A 319 -28.18 -0.54 -11.67
CA LEU A 319 -27.79 0.03 -12.96
C LEU A 319 -29.01 0.33 -13.82
N THR A 320 -29.08 1.56 -14.33
CA THR A 320 -30.13 2.05 -15.22
C THR A 320 -29.53 2.66 -16.49
N GLY A 321 -30.38 2.92 -17.49
CA GLY A 321 -29.98 3.59 -18.73
C GLY A 321 -29.26 2.67 -19.70
N THR A 322 -28.23 3.17 -20.39
CA THR A 322 -27.52 2.47 -21.47
C THR A 322 -26.17 1.91 -21.02
N THR A 323 -25.73 0.83 -21.65
CA THR A 323 -24.39 0.26 -21.52
C THR A 323 -23.32 1.12 -22.23
N PRO A 324 -22.04 1.00 -21.82
CA PRO A 324 -20.93 1.71 -22.46
C PRO A 324 -20.79 1.41 -23.96
N THR A 325 -20.35 2.42 -24.71
CA THR A 325 -19.99 2.30 -26.14
C THR A 325 -18.59 2.82 -26.39
N THR A 326 -17.99 2.46 -27.53
CA THR A 326 -16.82 3.18 -28.06
C THR A 326 -17.12 3.60 -29.48
N GLY A 327 -17.26 4.91 -29.68
CA GLY A 327 -18.04 5.43 -30.79
C GLY A 327 -19.46 4.85 -30.76
N ASN A 328 -19.87 4.18 -31.83
CA ASN A 328 -21.20 3.58 -31.96
C ASN A 328 -21.24 2.08 -31.62
N LEU A 329 -20.11 1.46 -31.21
CA LEU A 329 -20.03 0.02 -30.95
C LEU A 329 -20.34 -0.29 -29.48
N LYS A 330 -21.31 -1.19 -29.23
CA LYS A 330 -21.54 -1.81 -27.92
C LYS A 330 -20.42 -2.79 -27.59
N LEU A 331 -20.31 -3.21 -26.32
CA LEU A 331 -19.23 -4.10 -25.88
C LEU A 331 -19.19 -5.44 -26.63
N TRP A 332 -20.35 -6.03 -26.90
CA TRP A 332 -20.49 -7.30 -27.62
C TRP A 332 -20.26 -7.19 -29.14
N ASP A 333 -20.36 -5.99 -29.72
CA ASP A 333 -20.15 -5.76 -31.16
C ASP A 333 -18.68 -5.49 -31.52
N ARG A 334 -17.80 -5.37 -30.52
CA ARG A 334 -16.37 -5.08 -30.72
C ARG A 334 -15.59 -6.26 -31.28
N ALA A 335 -15.99 -7.49 -30.99
CA ALA A 335 -15.24 -8.67 -31.41
C ALA A 335 -15.09 -8.72 -32.94
N GLY A 336 -13.85 -8.84 -33.42
CA GLY A 336 -13.51 -8.89 -34.84
C GLY A 336 -13.49 -7.54 -35.57
N GLN A 337 -13.83 -6.42 -34.92
CA GLN A 337 -13.72 -5.09 -35.52
C GLN A 337 -12.26 -4.64 -35.64
N PRO A 338 -11.91 -3.74 -36.58
CA PRO A 338 -10.56 -3.20 -36.70
C PRO A 338 -10.03 -2.62 -35.37
N GLY A 339 -8.90 -3.15 -34.90
CA GLY A 339 -8.27 -2.76 -33.64
C GLY A 339 -8.82 -3.44 -32.39
N TYR A 340 -9.73 -4.41 -32.51
CA TYR A 340 -10.25 -5.22 -31.41
C TYR A 340 -9.92 -6.71 -31.57
N PRO A 341 -9.91 -7.50 -30.48
CA PRO A 341 -9.66 -8.93 -30.53
C PRO A 341 -10.71 -9.70 -31.36
N PRO A 342 -10.37 -10.87 -31.93
CA PRO A 342 -11.30 -11.68 -32.69
C PRO A 342 -12.45 -12.24 -31.85
N THR A 343 -12.23 -12.42 -30.54
CA THR A 343 -13.23 -12.90 -29.59
C THR A 343 -13.21 -12.08 -28.31
N ILE A 344 -14.38 -11.87 -27.72
CA ILE A 344 -14.56 -11.20 -26.44
C ILE A 344 -15.52 -12.02 -25.60
N ASN A 345 -15.07 -12.50 -24.44
CA ASN A 345 -15.91 -13.19 -23.48
C ASN A 345 -16.67 -12.18 -22.62
N GLY A 346 -17.96 -12.00 -22.86
CA GLY A 346 -18.83 -11.19 -22.02
C GLY A 346 -19.83 -11.96 -21.18
N THR A 347 -19.56 -13.24 -20.91
CA THR A 347 -20.44 -14.13 -20.13
C THR A 347 -20.98 -13.40 -18.89
N LYS A 348 -22.29 -13.20 -18.83
CA LYS A 348 -23.02 -12.55 -17.75
C LYS A 348 -22.43 -11.19 -17.33
N CYS A 349 -21.84 -10.44 -18.26
CA CYS A 349 -21.28 -9.11 -17.99
C CYS A 349 -22.29 -8.23 -17.23
N PHE A 350 -23.55 -8.26 -17.64
CA PHE A 350 -24.67 -7.55 -17.02
C PHE A 350 -25.61 -8.49 -16.25
N GLY A 351 -25.11 -9.66 -15.84
CA GLY A 351 -25.79 -10.68 -15.03
C GLY A 351 -26.61 -10.10 -13.89
N GLY A 352 -27.93 -10.00 -14.02
CA GLY A 352 -28.81 -9.46 -12.97
C GLY A 352 -28.91 -7.92 -12.89
N CYS A 353 -28.53 -7.21 -13.96
CA CYS A 353 -28.77 -5.78 -14.12
C CYS A 353 -30.16 -5.56 -14.74
N LEU A 354 -31.19 -5.39 -13.89
CA LEU A 354 -32.58 -5.50 -14.32
C LEU A 354 -33.16 -4.25 -14.98
N ASN A 355 -32.50 -3.08 -14.86
CA ASN A 355 -33.05 -1.79 -15.26
C ASN A 355 -32.30 -1.12 -16.44
N ILE A 356 -31.45 -1.87 -17.14
CA ILE A 356 -30.75 -1.40 -18.35
C ILE A 356 -31.72 -1.44 -19.54
N THR A 357 -31.72 -0.40 -20.37
CA THR A 357 -32.66 -0.24 -21.50
C THR A 357 -32.13 -0.80 -22.82
N ASP A 358 -30.86 -1.15 -22.91
CA ASP A 358 -30.27 -1.75 -24.11
C ASP A 358 -30.74 -3.19 -24.34
N ASN A 359 -30.84 -3.58 -25.61
CA ASN A 359 -31.03 -4.98 -26.00
C ASN A 359 -29.69 -5.74 -25.86
N ILE A 360 -29.39 -6.21 -24.65
CA ILE A 360 -28.18 -6.97 -24.34
C ILE A 360 -28.32 -8.43 -24.85
N PRO A 361 -27.31 -9.03 -25.51
CA PRO A 361 -27.33 -10.45 -25.89
C PRO A 361 -27.51 -11.40 -24.69
N ALA A 362 -28.18 -12.54 -24.90
CA ALA A 362 -28.56 -13.45 -23.82
C ALA A 362 -27.37 -14.00 -23.00
N ASP A 363 -26.21 -14.22 -23.63
CA ASP A 363 -24.98 -14.65 -22.97
C ASP A 363 -24.31 -13.53 -22.14
N TRP A 364 -24.63 -12.27 -22.41
CA TRP A 364 -24.15 -11.09 -21.66
C TRP A 364 -25.08 -10.67 -20.52
N GLN A 365 -26.32 -11.17 -20.47
CA GLN A 365 -27.36 -10.82 -19.48
C GLN A 365 -27.24 -11.51 -18.11
#